data_AF-A0A2S6GQ68-F1
#
_entry.id   AF-A0A2S6GQ68-F1
#
_cell.length_a   1.000
_cell.length_b   1.000
_cell.length_c   1.000
_cell.angle_alpha   90.00
_cell.angle_beta   90.00
_cell.angle_gamma   90.00
#
_symmetry.space_group_name_H-M   'P 1'
#
loop_
_entity.id
_entity.type
_entity.pdbx_description
1 polymer ?
#
loop_
_entity_poly.entity_id
_entity_poly.type
_entity_poly.pdbx_seq_one_letter_code
_entity_poly.pdbx_strand_id
1 'polypeptide(L)'
;MKKLASVCAGLLLLLSTSVFAEDHASEALKHANAAVEHGKAGHTPLLLEHAKAALEDALAASIVAKSVAKNHLDAGAKELQEAIDQGTLGHVGVATSHAEAAVEHIKAGNNNKK
;
A
#
# COMPACT_ATOMS: atom_id res chain seq x y z
N MET A 1 -20.62 -21.87 -50.64
CA MET A 1 -20.30 -21.79 -49.20
C MET A 1 -19.35 -20.62 -48.97
N LYS A 2 -19.82 -19.50 -48.40
CA LYS A 2 -18.99 -18.33 -48.07
C LYS A 2 -19.28 -17.87 -46.64
N LYS A 3 -18.21 -17.90 -45.83
CA LYS A 3 -17.86 -17.16 -44.61
C LYS A 3 -18.92 -16.18 -44.09
N LEU A 4 -19.26 -16.25 -42.80
CA LEU A 4 -19.35 -15.07 -41.92
C LEU A 4 -19.05 -15.48 -40.47
N ALA A 5 -18.04 -14.82 -39.90
CA ALA A 5 -17.66 -14.83 -38.50
C ALA A 5 -18.36 -13.66 -37.79
N SER A 6 -18.64 -13.77 -36.48
CA SER A 6 -18.78 -12.63 -35.55
C SER A 6 -18.93 -13.19 -34.12
N VAL A 7 -17.85 -13.21 -33.32
CA VAL A 7 -17.49 -12.23 -32.27
C VAL A 7 -18.60 -12.01 -31.24
N CYS A 8 -18.38 -12.55 -30.03
CA CYS A 8 -18.88 -12.03 -28.74
C CYS A 8 -18.25 -12.84 -27.58
N ALA A 9 -16.93 -12.71 -27.40
CA ALA A 9 -16.24 -13.25 -26.22
C ALA A 9 -15.14 -12.27 -25.83
N GLY A 10 -15.53 -11.12 -25.28
CA GLY A 10 -14.57 -10.08 -24.93
C GLY A 10 -15.20 -8.97 -24.11
N LEU A 11 -15.65 -9.26 -22.89
CA LEU A 11 -15.82 -8.20 -21.88
C LEU A 11 -15.71 -8.63 -20.41
N LEU A 12 -15.36 -9.89 -20.09
CA LEU A 12 -15.43 -10.38 -18.71
C LEU A 12 -14.09 -10.44 -17.95
N LEU A 13 -13.06 -9.73 -18.41
CA LEU A 13 -11.70 -9.79 -17.83
C LEU A 13 -11.29 -8.55 -17.00
N LEU A 14 -12.18 -7.58 -16.80
CA LEU A 14 -11.87 -6.33 -16.08
C LEU A 14 -12.38 -6.29 -14.63
N LEU A 15 -13.11 -7.31 -14.16
CA LEU A 15 -13.65 -7.34 -12.79
C LEU A 15 -12.69 -7.93 -11.74
N SER A 16 -11.59 -8.57 -12.15
CA SER A 16 -10.69 -9.27 -11.22
C SER A 16 -9.62 -8.38 -10.57
N THR A 17 -9.36 -7.20 -11.14
CA THR A 17 -8.28 -6.31 -10.67
C THR A 17 -8.68 -5.49 -9.43
N SER A 18 -9.98 -5.31 -9.18
CA SER A 18 -10.46 -4.58 -7.99
C SER A 18 -10.31 -5.39 -6.70
N VAL A 19 -10.46 -6.72 -6.77
CA VAL A 19 -10.35 -7.62 -5.60
C VAL A 19 -8.92 -7.63 -5.06
N PHE A 20 -7.92 -7.74 -5.94
CA PHE A 20 -6.52 -7.70 -5.52
C PHE A 20 -6.11 -6.35 -4.90
N ALA A 21 -6.70 -5.24 -5.36
CA ALA A 21 -6.36 -3.90 -4.87
C ALA A 21 -6.76 -3.63 -3.42
N GLU A 22 -7.89 -4.20 -2.98
CA GLU A 22 -8.48 -3.95 -1.67
C GLU A 22 -7.79 -4.77 -0.57
N ASP A 23 -7.35 -5.98 -0.91
CA ASP A 23 -6.57 -6.84 -0.03
C ASP A 23 -5.21 -6.18 0.31
N HIS A 24 -4.49 -5.69 -0.70
CA HIS A 24 -3.18 -5.07 -0.48
C HIS A 24 -3.25 -3.75 0.31
N ALA A 25 -4.20 -2.86 0.03
CA ALA A 25 -4.30 -1.60 0.80
C ALA A 25 -4.62 -1.84 2.29
N SER A 26 -5.36 -2.91 2.59
CA SER A 26 -5.70 -3.30 3.96
C SER A 26 -4.54 -3.97 4.70
N GLU A 27 -3.80 -4.88 4.04
CA GLU A 27 -2.58 -5.46 4.60
C GLU A 27 -1.46 -4.42 4.76
N ALA A 28 -1.32 -3.48 3.81
CA ALA A 28 -0.41 -2.34 3.95
C ALA A 28 -0.71 -1.54 5.22
N LEU A 29 -1.99 -1.25 5.48
CA LEU A 29 -2.41 -0.50 6.66
C LEU A 29 -2.12 -1.28 7.95
N LYS A 30 -2.37 -2.59 7.95
CA LYS A 30 -2.09 -3.46 9.10
C LYS A 30 -0.60 -3.51 9.43
N HIS A 31 0.24 -3.72 8.43
CA HIS A 31 1.70 -3.70 8.61
C HIS A 31 2.20 -2.31 9.01
N ALA A 32 1.70 -1.23 8.41
CA ALA A 32 2.08 0.13 8.81
C ALA A 32 1.73 0.43 10.29
N ASN A 33 0.56 -0.01 10.77
CA ASN A 33 0.21 0.11 12.19
C ASN A 33 1.15 -0.70 13.10
N ALA A 34 1.50 -1.93 12.71
CA ALA A 34 2.46 -2.75 13.46
C ALA A 34 3.86 -2.09 13.50
N ALA A 35 4.27 -1.44 12.40
CA ALA A 35 5.51 -0.67 12.37
C ALA A 35 5.49 0.51 13.35
N VAL A 36 4.36 1.22 13.46
CA VAL A 36 4.15 2.29 14.45
C VAL A 36 4.22 1.74 15.88
N GLU A 37 3.51 0.64 16.16
CA GLU A 37 3.50 0.01 17.49
C GLU A 37 4.91 -0.40 17.93
N HIS A 38 5.65 -1.08 17.05
CA HIS A 38 7.02 -1.48 17.33
C HIS A 38 7.99 -0.31 17.39
N GLY A 39 7.78 0.73 16.58
CA GLY A 39 8.50 1.98 16.65
C GLY A 39 8.39 2.69 17.99
N LYS A 40 7.15 2.80 18.51
CA LYS A 40 6.87 3.36 19.84
C LYS A 40 7.49 2.54 20.96
N ALA A 41 7.62 1.23 20.77
CA ALA A 41 8.31 0.34 21.70
C ALA A 41 9.86 0.37 21.56
N GLY A 42 10.41 1.10 20.59
CA GLY A 42 11.85 1.13 20.30
C GLY A 42 12.38 -0.16 19.64
N HIS A 43 11.49 -1.03 19.15
CA HIS A 43 11.85 -2.29 18.51
C HIS A 43 12.20 -2.06 17.03
N THR A 44 13.31 -1.35 16.77
CA THR A 44 13.72 -0.96 15.40
C THR A 44 13.71 -2.11 14.38
N PRO A 45 14.19 -3.33 14.68
CA PRO A 45 14.14 -4.43 13.71
C PRO A 45 12.71 -4.81 13.28
N LEU A 46 11.76 -4.83 14.22
CA LEU A 46 10.36 -5.16 13.93
C LEU A 46 9.62 -4.00 13.25
N LEU A 47 9.97 -2.75 13.58
CA LEU A 47 9.53 -1.59 12.79
C LEU A 47 9.95 -1.76 11.34
N LEU A 48 11.23 -2.08 11.08
CA LEU A 48 11.77 -2.21 9.73
C LEU A 48 11.13 -3.37 8.96
N GLU A 49 10.90 -4.51 9.62
CA GLU A 49 10.22 -5.66 9.03
C GLU A 49 8.82 -5.28 8.55
N HIS A 50 8.02 -4.68 9.43
CA HIS A 50 6.66 -4.30 9.08
C HIS A 50 6.58 -3.12 8.12
N ALA A 51 7.50 -2.14 8.20
CA ALA A 51 7.54 -1.04 7.24
C ALA A 51 7.83 -1.52 5.81
N LYS A 52 8.70 -2.53 5.64
CA LYS A 52 8.98 -3.15 4.33
C LYS A 52 7.78 -3.89 3.77
N ALA A 53 7.12 -4.72 4.59
CA ALA A 53 5.90 -5.42 4.17
C ALA A 53 4.80 -4.42 3.78
N ALA A 54 4.60 -3.37 4.58
CA ALA A 54 3.65 -2.32 4.27
C ALA A 54 3.98 -1.60 2.95
N LEU A 55 5.28 -1.39 2.65
CA LEU A 55 5.71 -0.71 1.44
C LEU A 55 5.38 -1.54 0.20
N GLU A 56 5.67 -2.84 0.24
CA GLU A 56 5.35 -3.76 -0.85
C GLU A 56 3.84 -3.76 -1.15
N ASP A 57 3.01 -3.90 -0.12
CA ASP A 57 1.56 -3.88 -0.27
C ASP A 57 1.03 -2.50 -0.72
N ALA A 58 1.57 -1.39 -0.20
CA ALA A 58 1.16 -0.04 -0.61
C ALA A 58 1.47 0.23 -2.09
N LEU A 59 2.64 -0.23 -2.58
CA LEU A 59 3.00 -0.14 -3.98
C LEU A 59 2.09 -1.02 -4.85
N ALA A 60 1.82 -2.26 -4.43
CA ALA A 60 0.90 -3.15 -5.13
C ALA A 60 -0.51 -2.54 -5.24
N ALA A 61 -1.03 -1.98 -4.14
CA ALA A 61 -2.30 -1.27 -4.11
C ALA A 61 -2.29 -0.04 -5.03
N SER A 62 -1.19 0.72 -5.05
CA SER A 62 -1.06 1.93 -5.88
C SER A 62 -1.11 1.64 -7.38
N ILE A 63 -0.52 0.53 -7.85
CA ILE A 63 -0.48 0.15 -9.28
C ILE A 63 -1.89 0.07 -9.88
N VAL A 64 -2.86 -0.40 -9.10
CA VAL A 64 -4.24 -0.64 -9.54
C VAL A 64 -5.20 0.46 -9.09
N ALA A 65 -4.78 1.33 -8.17
CA ALA A 65 -5.54 2.48 -7.73
C ALA A 65 -5.55 3.59 -8.80
N LYS A 66 -6.56 4.46 -8.72
CA LYS A 66 -6.73 5.60 -9.63
C LYS A 66 -6.96 6.88 -8.84
N SER A 67 -6.72 8.02 -9.50
CA SER A 67 -7.07 9.35 -9.00
C SER A 67 -6.49 9.61 -7.59
N VAL A 68 -7.27 10.25 -6.72
CA VAL A 68 -6.87 10.65 -5.36
C VAL A 68 -6.40 9.47 -4.51
N ALA A 69 -7.01 8.28 -4.66
CA ALA A 69 -6.59 7.09 -3.93
C ALA A 69 -5.14 6.69 -4.26
N LYS A 70 -4.77 6.76 -5.55
CA LYS A 70 -3.40 6.48 -5.99
C LYS A 70 -2.40 7.46 -5.37
N ASN A 71 -2.72 8.76 -5.38
CA ASN A 71 -1.84 9.79 -4.81
C ASN A 71 -1.58 9.55 -3.31
N HIS A 72 -2.60 9.16 -2.56
CA HIS A 72 -2.44 8.82 -1.15
C HIS A 72 -1.62 7.55 -0.96
N LEU A 73 -1.82 6.50 -1.75
CA LEU A 73 -1.03 5.27 -1.66
C LEU A 73 0.45 5.51 -2.05
N ASP A 74 0.71 6.31 -3.08
CA ASP A 74 2.08 6.72 -3.45
C ASP A 74 2.76 7.51 -2.33
N ALA A 75 2.03 8.46 -1.71
CA ALA A 75 2.53 9.22 -0.58
C ALA A 75 2.81 8.31 0.63
N GLY A 76 1.91 7.39 0.95
CA GLY A 76 2.12 6.41 2.02
C GLY A 76 3.34 5.52 1.77
N ALA A 77 3.52 5.04 0.54
CA ALA A 77 4.72 4.29 0.15
C ALA A 77 6.00 5.12 0.32
N LYS A 78 5.99 6.40 -0.05
CA LYS A 78 7.14 7.29 0.18
C LYS A 78 7.46 7.43 1.67
N GLU A 79 6.46 7.67 2.51
CA GLU A 79 6.67 7.77 3.96
C GLU A 79 7.20 6.45 4.56
N LEU A 80 6.75 5.29 4.08
CA LEU A 80 7.32 4.00 4.50
C LEU A 80 8.78 3.84 4.10
N GLN A 81 9.17 4.29 2.91
CA GLN A 81 10.56 4.29 2.50
C GLN A 81 11.42 5.16 3.44
N GLU A 82 10.95 6.36 3.78
CA GLU A 82 11.64 7.22 4.76
C GLU A 82 11.70 6.57 6.15
N ALA A 83 10.64 5.88 6.58
CA ALA A 83 10.65 5.12 7.83
C ALA A 83 11.74 4.02 7.82
N ILE A 84 11.89 3.31 6.71
CA ILE A 84 12.92 2.28 6.53
C ILE A 84 14.31 2.90 6.57
N ASP A 85 14.52 4.00 5.85
CA ASP A 85 15.81 4.68 5.75
C ASP A 85 16.24 5.20 7.13
N GLN A 86 15.36 5.94 7.81
CA GLN A 86 15.62 6.47 9.16
C GLN A 86 15.78 5.36 10.19
N GLY A 87 14.99 4.29 10.12
CA GLY A 87 15.10 3.15 11.03
C GLY A 87 16.42 2.40 10.84
N THR A 88 16.90 2.27 9.60
CA THR A 88 18.20 1.67 9.27
C THR A 88 19.37 2.51 9.80
N LEU A 89 19.21 3.83 9.87
CA LEU A 89 20.15 4.76 10.51
C LEU A 89 20.06 4.75 12.06
N GLY A 90 19.16 3.97 12.65
CA GLY A 90 18.94 3.91 14.10
C GLY A 90 18.08 5.05 14.65
N HIS A 91 17.51 5.90 13.79
CA HIS A 91 16.64 7.01 14.19
C HIS A 91 15.20 6.54 14.41
N VAL A 92 14.99 5.61 15.36
CA VAL A 92 13.71 4.94 15.58
C VAL A 92 12.53 5.88 15.81
N GLY A 93 12.75 7.03 16.49
CA GLY A 93 11.70 8.04 16.69
C GLY A 93 11.24 8.68 15.36
N VAL A 94 12.20 9.09 14.52
CA VAL A 94 11.91 9.69 13.20
C VAL A 94 11.26 8.64 12.28
N ALA A 95 11.77 7.41 12.31
CA ALA A 95 11.20 6.29 11.58
C ALA A 95 9.72 6.03 11.98
N THR A 96 9.42 6.11 13.28
CA THR A 96 8.05 5.95 13.80
C THR A 96 7.14 7.05 13.28
N SER A 97 7.59 8.31 13.27
CA SER A 97 6.79 9.42 12.75
C SER A 97 6.48 9.28 11.25
N HIS A 98 7.43 8.81 10.45
CA HIS A 98 7.17 8.48 9.05
C HIS A 98 6.20 7.30 8.90
N ALA A 99 6.29 6.26 9.73
CA ALA A 99 5.31 5.17 9.74
C ALA A 99 3.89 5.65 10.12
N GLU A 100 3.77 6.62 11.04
CA GLU A 100 2.47 7.24 11.38
C GLU A 100 1.89 8.03 10.20
N ALA A 101 2.71 8.84 9.53
CA ALA A 101 2.29 9.55 8.32
C ALA A 101 1.85 8.57 7.21
N ALA A 102 2.57 7.45 7.05
CA ALA A 102 2.17 6.40 6.13
C ALA A 102 0.79 5.82 6.45
N VAL A 103 0.49 5.54 7.73
CA VAL A 103 -0.84 5.06 8.16
C VAL A 103 -1.95 6.02 7.75
N GLU A 104 -1.76 7.33 7.94
CA GLU A 104 -2.75 8.35 7.55
C GLU A 104 -3.00 8.34 6.04
N HIS A 105 -1.93 8.34 5.25
CA HIS A 105 -2.02 8.30 3.80
C HIS A 105 -2.65 7.01 3.29
N ILE A 106 -2.21 5.84 3.75
CA ILE A 106 -2.75 4.54 3.31
C ILE A 106 -4.23 4.44 3.68
N LYS A 107 -4.64 4.89 4.86
CA LYS A 107 -6.05 4.92 5.27
C LYS A 107 -6.90 5.82 4.36
N ALA A 108 -6.38 6.99 3.98
CA ALA A 108 -7.06 7.87 3.02
C ALA A 108 -7.13 7.26 1.62
N GLY A 109 -6.08 6.55 1.18
CA GLY A 109 -6.03 5.83 -0.09
C GLY A 109 -7.02 4.65 -0.14
N ASN A 110 -7.17 3.93 0.97
CA ASN A 110 -8.06 2.78 1.09
C ASN A 110 -9.55 3.18 1.13
N ASN A 111 -9.88 4.27 1.83
CA ASN A 111 -11.27 4.69 2.04
C ASN A 111 -11.92 5.44 0.86
N ASN A 112 -11.16 5.88 -0.16
CA ASN A 112 -11.63 6.72 -1.27
C ASN A 112 -12.35 5.95 -2.41
N LYS A 113 -12.85 4.74 -2.16
CA LYS A 113 -13.55 3.90 -3.16
C LYS A 113 -15.08 3.82 -3.00
N LYS A 114 -15.69 4.63 -2.11
CA LYS A 114 -17.15 4.75 -2.02
C LYS A 114 -17.75 5.68 -3.05
#